data_AF-A0AA88XAB1-F1
#
_entry.id   AF-A0AA88XAB1-F1
#
_cell.length_a   1.000
_cell.length_b   1.000
_cell.length_c   1.000
_cell.angle_alpha   90.00
_cell.angle_beta   90.00
_cell.angle_gamma   90.00
#
_symmetry.space_group_name_H-M   'P 1'
#
loop_
_entity.id
_entity.type
_entity.pdbx_description
1 polymer ?
#
loop_
_entity_poly.entity_id
_entity_poly.type
_entity_poly.pdbx_seq_one_letter_code
_entity_poly.pdbx_strand_id
1 'polypeptide(L)'
;MKGSVTIAIRGAIPDSDNAKLYLAHIEKQFQGSSKARTTLITKMVTLKYSGSNSIHKHILQMNDMTSQLKGLDMEISEGFRVDPTLCLLD
;
A
#
# COMPACT_ATOMS: atom_id res chain seq x y z
N MET A 1 3.35 -5.13 -23.45
CA MET A 1 2.60 -5.79 -22.36
C MET A 1 1.16 -5.31 -22.41
N LYS A 2 0.20 -6.18 -22.75
CA LYS A 2 -1.24 -5.83 -22.66
C LYS A 2 -1.68 -6.17 -21.23
N GLY A 3 -2.04 -5.16 -20.44
CA GLY A 3 -2.54 -5.36 -19.09
C GLY A 3 -3.89 -6.06 -19.13
N SER A 4 -3.95 -7.32 -18.69
CA SER A 4 -5.22 -8.01 -18.46
C SER A 4 -5.78 -7.54 -17.12
N VAL A 5 -7.00 -7.01 -17.11
CA VAL A 5 -7.71 -6.71 -15.87
C VAL A 5 -8.15 -8.05 -15.26
N THR A 6 -7.68 -8.35 -14.05
CA THR A 6 -8.02 -9.59 -13.35
C THR A 6 -9.50 -9.58 -12.92
N ILE A 7 -10.11 -10.77 -12.81
CA ILE A 7 -11.53 -10.93 -12.44
C ILE A 7 -11.82 -10.27 -11.08
N ALA A 8 -10.86 -10.30 -10.16
CA ALA A 8 -10.95 -9.63 -8.86
C ALA A 8 -11.14 -8.11 -8.98
N ILE A 9 -10.46 -7.46 -9.94
CA ILE A 9 -10.61 -6.02 -10.19
C ILE A 9 -11.98 -5.73 -10.80
N ARG A 10 -12.46 -6.61 -11.69
CA ARG A 10 -13.79 -6.47 -12.29
C ARG A 10 -14.91 -6.60 -11.25
N GLY A 11 -14.78 -7.51 -10.28
CA GLY A 11 -15.76 -7.68 -9.20
C GLY A 11 -15.72 -6.59 -8.11
N ALA A 12 -14.65 -5.79 -8.04
CA ALA A 12 -14.51 -4.70 -7.06
C ALA A 12 -15.22 -3.40 -7.49
N ILE A 13 -15.62 -3.29 -8.76
CA ILE A 13 -16.35 -2.13 -9.30
C ILE A 13 -17.83 -2.51 -9.37
N PRO A 14 -18.73 -1.80 -8.67
CA PRO A 14 -20.15 -2.06 -8.76
C PRO A 14 -20.67 -1.77 -10.17
N ASP A 15 -21.37 -2.74 -10.75
CA ASP A 15 -22.04 -2.61 -12.05
C ASP A 15 -23.09 -1.49 -12.03
N SER A 16 -23.27 -0.85 -13.18
CA SER A 16 -24.23 0.24 -13.37
C SER A 16 -24.71 0.28 -14.81
N ASP A 17 -26.02 0.36 -15.01
CA ASP A 17 -26.66 0.45 -16.33
C ASP A 17 -26.35 1.76 -17.05
N ASN A 18 -25.90 2.78 -16.30
CA ASN A 18 -25.43 4.04 -16.86
C ASN A 18 -23.90 4.04 -17.01
N ALA A 19 -23.43 4.13 -18.26
CA ALA A 19 -22.00 4.20 -18.59
C ALA A 19 -21.27 5.33 -17.84
N LYS A 20 -21.92 6.49 -17.65
CA LYS A 20 -21.32 7.63 -16.94
C LYS A 20 -21.05 7.32 -15.47
N LEU A 21 -21.98 6.61 -14.81
CA LEU A 21 -21.84 6.22 -13.41
C LEU A 21 -20.81 5.10 -13.25
N TYR A 22 -20.78 4.15 -14.17
CA TYR A 22 -19.77 3.08 -14.19
C TYR A 22 -18.35 3.64 -14.31
N LEU A 23 -18.12 4.61 -15.22
CA LEU A 23 -16.84 5.31 -15.33
C LEU A 23 -16.46 6.07 -14.05
N ALA A 24 -17.42 6.70 -13.37
CA ALA A 24 -17.17 7.36 -12.09
C ALA A 24 -16.80 6.38 -10.96
N HIS A 25 -17.37 5.17 -10.95
CA HIS A 25 -17.01 4.12 -10.00
C HIS A 25 -15.57 3.61 -10.23
N ILE A 26 -15.18 3.42 -11.49
CA ILE A 26 -13.79 3.11 -11.86
C ILE A 26 -12.87 4.21 -11.33
N GLU A 27 -13.12 5.46 -11.72
CA GLU A 27 -12.29 6.59 -11.30
C GLU A 27 -12.14 6.65 -9.77
N LYS A 28 -13.25 6.51 -9.02
CA LYS A 28 -13.24 6.54 -7.56
C LYS A 28 -12.42 5.41 -6.94
N GLN A 29 -12.51 4.18 -7.45
CA GLN A 29 -11.74 3.05 -6.94
C GLN A 29 -10.23 3.23 -7.17
N PHE A 30 -9.84 3.64 -8.38
CA PHE A 30 -8.44 3.84 -8.72
C PHE A 30 -7.84 5.09 -8.06
N GLN A 31 -8.61 6.17 -7.88
CA GLN A 31 -8.20 7.34 -7.10
C GLN A 31 -7.95 6.97 -5.63
N GLY A 32 -8.82 6.16 -5.02
CA GLY A 32 -8.65 5.70 -3.64
C GLY A 32 -7.36 4.91 -3.43
N SER A 33 -7.11 3.91 -4.29
CA SER A 33 -5.90 3.08 -4.24
C SER A 33 -4.63 3.90 -4.50
N SER A 34 -4.64 4.76 -5.54
CA SER A 34 -3.48 5.60 -5.87
C SER A 34 -3.11 6.57 -4.74
N LYS A 35 -4.12 7.23 -4.15
CA LYS A 35 -3.90 8.14 -3.02
C LYS A 35 -3.40 7.41 -1.78
N ALA A 36 -3.93 6.21 -1.50
CA ALA A 36 -3.45 5.38 -0.40
C ALA A 36 -1.98 5.00 -0.59
N ARG A 37 -1.58 4.53 -1.78
CA ARG A 37 -0.18 4.21 -2.10
C ARG A 37 0.75 5.40 -1.90
N THR A 38 0.45 6.54 -2.54
CA THR A 38 1.30 7.74 -2.44
C THR A 38 1.43 8.21 -1.00
N THR A 39 0.33 8.21 -0.25
CA THR A 39 0.34 8.59 1.17
C THR A 39 1.24 7.66 2.00
N LEU A 40 1.17 6.36 1.75
CA LEU A 40 1.94 5.37 2.49
C LEU A 40 3.45 5.46 2.18
N ILE A 41 3.81 5.62 0.90
CA ILE A 41 5.19 5.84 0.46
C ILE A 41 5.75 7.10 1.11
N THR A 42 5.02 8.22 1.05
CA THR A 42 5.43 9.48 1.69
C THR A 42 5.66 9.27 3.18
N LYS A 43 4.74 8.59 3.88
CA LYS A 43 4.92 8.27 5.30
C LYS A 43 6.19 7.46 5.54
N MET A 44 6.44 6.38 4.79
CA MET A 44 7.65 5.56 4.95
C MET A 44 8.93 6.36 4.76
N VAL A 45 9.04 7.15 3.68
CA VAL A 45 10.28 7.92 3.41
C VAL A 45 10.49 9.08 4.39
N THR A 46 9.41 9.59 5.00
CA THR A 46 9.49 10.62 6.05
C THR A 46 9.69 10.04 7.45
N LEU A 47 9.37 8.76 7.66
CA LEU A 47 9.45 8.14 8.98
C LEU A 47 10.92 7.94 9.34
N LYS A 48 11.45 8.87 10.13
CA LYS A 48 12.79 8.79 10.70
C LYS A 48 12.73 8.31 12.13
N TYR A 49 13.73 7.53 12.52
CA TYR A 49 13.94 7.20 13.93
C TYR A 49 14.32 8.47 14.70
N SER A 50 13.49 8.86 15.67
CA SER A 50 13.66 10.08 16.47
C SER A 50 14.38 9.87 17.80
N GLY A 51 14.78 8.64 18.13
CA GLY A 51 15.39 8.30 19.42
C GLY A 51 14.44 8.31 20.63
N SER A 52 13.27 8.94 20.50
CA SER A 52 12.26 9.03 21.55
C SER A 52 11.33 7.81 21.65
N ASN A 53 11.19 7.04 20.56
CA ASN A 53 10.48 5.76 20.55
C ASN A 53 11.49 4.61 20.58
N SER A 54 11.13 3.48 21.18
CA SER A 54 11.92 2.25 21.09
C SER A 54 12.16 1.85 19.63
N ILE A 55 13.37 1.36 19.35
CA ILE A 55 13.77 0.76 18.07
C ILE A 55 12.77 -0.32 17.64
N HIS A 56 12.35 -1.18 18.55
CA HIS A 56 11.39 -2.24 18.26
C HIS A 56 10.07 -1.68 17.71
N LYS A 57 9.56 -0.60 18.33
CA LYS A 57 8.33 0.07 17.85
C LYS A 57 8.50 0.71 16.47
N HIS A 58 9.69 1.27 16.20
CA HIS A 58 10.00 1.86 14.90
C HIS A 58 10.08 0.79 13.79
N ILE A 59 10.73 -0.35 14.06
CA ILE A 59 10.81 -1.47 13.12
C ILE A 59 9.44 -2.09 12.88
N LEU A 60 8.63 -2.30 13.92
CA LEU A 60 7.28 -2.83 13.77
C LEU A 60 6.40 -1.91 12.91
N GLN A 61 6.51 -0.59 13.10
CA GLN A 61 5.79 0.38 12.28
C GLN A 61 6.23 0.35 10.81
N MET A 62 7.54 0.20 10.56
CA MET A 62 8.06 0.05 9.19
C MET A 62 7.54 -1.24 8.54
N ASN A 63 7.54 -2.36 9.27
CA ASN A 63 7.03 -3.65 8.78
C ASN A 63 5.53 -3.63 8.48
N ASP A 64 4.74 -2.99 9.34
CA ASP A 64 3.30 -2.81 9.11
C ASP A 64 3.03 -2.02 7.81
N MET A 65 3.75 -0.93 7.59
CA MET A 65 3.65 -0.16 6.34
C MET A 65 4.11 -0.98 5.12
N THR A 66 5.16 -1.79 5.25
CA THR A 66 5.59 -2.72 4.20
C THR A 66 4.50 -3.74 3.84
N SER A 67 3.80 -4.27 4.84
CA SER A 67 2.67 -5.19 4.64
C SER A 67 1.51 -4.50 3.90
N GLN A 68 1.18 -3.27 4.29
CA GLN A 68 0.13 -2.48 3.63
C GLN A 68 0.47 -2.19 2.16
N LEU A 69 1.73 -1.91 1.81
CA LEU A 69 2.16 -1.74 0.41
C LEU A 69 2.02 -3.02 -0.41
N LYS A 70 2.38 -4.18 0.16
CA LYS A 70 2.17 -5.48 -0.49
C LYS A 70 0.67 -5.74 -0.77
N GLY A 71 -0.21 -5.33 0.16
CA GLY A 71 -1.65 -5.40 -0.05
C GLY A 71 -2.18 -4.48 -1.15
N LEU A 72 -1.41 -3.46 -1.56
CA LEU A 72 -1.71 -2.56 -2.67
C LEU A 72 -1.04 -2.98 -3.99
N ASP A 73 -0.56 -4.24 -4.07
CA ASP A 73 0.12 -4.83 -5.23
C ASP A 73 1.41 -4.07 -5.62
N MET A 74 2.11 -3.53 -4.61
CA MET A 74 3.37 -2.83 -4.79
C MET A 74 4.54 -3.67 -4.25
N GLU A 75 5.49 -3.98 -5.13
CA GLU A 75 6.72 -4.65 -4.74
C GLU A 75 7.71 -3.64 -4.16
N ILE A 76 8.17 -3.89 -2.93
CA ILE A 76 9.19 -3.07 -2.27
C ILE A 76 10.56 -3.67 -2.59
N SER A 77 11.46 -2.86 -3.15
CA SER A 77 12.85 -3.25 -3.39
C SER A 77 13.53 -3.67 -2.09
N GLU A 78 14.39 -4.69 -2.16
CA GLU A 78 15.12 -5.23 -1.00
C GLU A 78 15.90 -4.16 -0.21
N GLY A 79 16.34 -3.08 -0.87
CA GLY A 79 17.03 -1.96 -0.19
C GLY A 79 16.16 -1.17 0.80
N PHE A 80 14.83 -1.32 0.74
CA PHE A 80 13.87 -0.71 1.66
C PHE A 80 13.22 -1.73 2.60
N ARG A 81 13.63 -3.00 2.51
CA ARG A 81 13.04 -4.08 3.30
C ARG A 81 13.74 -4.15 4.66
N VAL A 82 12.96 -4.09 5.72
CA VAL A 82 13.45 -4.24 7.10
C VAL A 82 13.27 -5.70 7.49
N ASP A 83 14.33 -6.33 8.02
CA ASP A 83 14.23 -7.72 8.46
C ASP A 83 13.45 -7.78 9.79
N PRO A 84 12.30 -8.47 9.84
CA PRO A 84 11.49 -8.58 11.05
C PRO A 84 12.17 -9.40 12.17
N THR A 85 13.22 -10.17 11.88
CA THR A 85 13.95 -10.93 12.90
C THR A 85 14.75 -10.05 13.86
N LEU A 86 15.11 -8.82 13.45
CA LEU A 86 15.68 -7.80 14.34
C LEU A 86 14.75 -7.40 15.49
N CYS A 87 13.44 -7.67 15.40
CA CYS A 87 12.49 -7.42 16.48
C CYS A 87 12.55 -8.44 17.63
N LEU A 88 13.25 -9.57 17.45
CA LEU A 88 13.33 -10.67 18.41
C LEU A 88 14.63 -10.67 19.26
N LEU A 89 15.46 -9.63 19.11
CA LEU A 89 16.77 -9.49 19.76
C LEU A 89 16.78 -8.62 21.03
N ASP A 90 15.60 -8.22 21.53
CA ASP A 90 15.43 -7.55 22.83
C ASP A 90 15.05 -8.53 23.95
#